data_AF-S9VKA6-F1
#
_entry.id   AF-S9VKA6-F1
#
_cell.length_a   1.000
_cell.length_b   1.000
_cell.length_c   1.000
_cell.angle_alpha   90.00
_cell.angle_beta   90.00
_cell.angle_gamma   90.00
#
_symmetry.space_group_name_H-M   'P 1'
#
loop_
_entity.id
_entity.type
_entity.pdbx_description
1 polymer ?
#
loop_
_entity_poly.entity_id
_entity_poly.type
_entity_poly.pdbx_seq_one_letter_code
_entity_poly.pdbx_strand_id
1 'polypeptide(L)'
;MAPKQQLGGPFELLESATGRPTTDADIFSDRWTLLYFGFSKCAEVCPNTLRFLAELMDACDVAYGNTRVDGAAPFHIAKKEDEEAIREATAASPDTAAKQAKLQTVFVSVDYVRDAPPVLDAFLQRYRETQPDPARIRGLCGGKDAVEQAARVWRVYFSSMDETEEERLAREAKGVDAPKPIDDTFQFDHSSAIYLVGPDGKMKDFFFREMGLQNALDRVGVHYDDVYGFSDTRTKPDDEAPAAGGQVK
;
A
#
# COMPACT_ATOMS: atom_id res chain seq x y z
N MET A 1 26.70 -8.14 -13.24
CA MET A 1 25.88 -7.11 -12.56
C MET A 1 25.11 -7.83 -11.47
N ALA A 2 25.16 -7.38 -10.22
CA ALA A 2 24.30 -7.95 -9.18
C ALA A 2 22.83 -7.78 -9.63
N PRO A 3 21.96 -8.78 -9.43
CA PRO A 3 20.55 -8.62 -9.74
C PRO A 3 20.02 -7.37 -9.03
N LYS A 4 19.24 -6.53 -9.73
CA LYS A 4 18.53 -5.41 -9.09
C LYS A 4 17.73 -6.02 -7.93
N GLN A 5 18.14 -5.70 -6.71
CA GLN A 5 17.52 -6.24 -5.51
C GLN A 5 16.06 -5.78 -5.53
N GLN A 6 15.14 -6.74 -5.59
CA GLN A 6 13.71 -6.47 -5.63
C GLN A 6 13.28 -5.84 -4.30
N LEU A 7 12.45 -4.80 -4.34
CA LEU A 7 11.90 -4.17 -3.14
C LEU A 7 10.85 -5.09 -2.51
N GLY A 8 10.82 -5.10 -1.18
CA GLY A 8 10.08 -6.06 -0.38
C GLY A 8 11.02 -7.01 0.38
N GLY A 9 10.47 -7.70 1.36
CA GLY A 9 11.20 -8.59 2.26
C GLY A 9 10.44 -8.79 3.56
N PRO A 10 10.90 -9.73 4.41
CA PRO A 10 10.19 -10.09 5.62
C PRO A 10 10.18 -8.94 6.62
N PHE A 11 9.00 -8.72 7.18
CA PHE A 11 8.78 -7.87 8.35
C PHE A 11 7.65 -8.48 9.20
N GLU A 12 7.62 -8.08 10.47
CA GLU A 12 6.54 -8.41 11.39
C GLU A 12 6.12 -7.13 12.11
N LEU A 13 4.84 -6.80 12.04
CA LEU A 13 4.23 -5.62 12.67
C LEU A 13 2.94 -6.03 13.39
N LEU A 14 2.31 -5.09 14.08
CA LEU A 14 1.01 -5.27 14.74
C LEU A 14 -0.09 -4.69 13.87
N GLU A 15 -1.15 -5.46 13.62
CA GLU A 15 -2.37 -4.97 12.98
C GLU A 15 -3.13 -4.02 13.92
N SER A 16 -3.41 -2.79 13.48
CA SER A 16 -4.03 -1.74 14.30
C SER A 16 -5.37 -2.19 14.88
N ALA A 17 -6.19 -2.86 14.08
CA ALA A 17 -7.55 -3.26 14.44
C ALA A 17 -7.61 -4.37 15.47
N THR A 18 -6.57 -5.20 15.58
CA THR A 18 -6.59 -6.40 16.44
C THR A 18 -5.45 -6.46 17.44
N GLY A 19 -4.42 -5.63 17.29
CA GLY A 19 -3.17 -5.69 18.04
C GLY A 19 -2.35 -6.95 17.79
N ARG A 20 -2.72 -7.80 16.81
CA ARG A 20 -2.07 -9.08 16.57
C ARG A 20 -0.79 -8.91 15.73
N PRO A 21 0.28 -9.66 16.04
CA PRO A 21 1.42 -9.80 15.14
C PRO A 21 0.96 -10.26 13.76
N THR A 22 1.52 -9.65 12.72
CA THR A 22 1.15 -9.81 11.32
C THR A 22 2.41 -9.66 10.47
N THR A 23 2.68 -10.65 9.62
CA THR A 23 3.84 -10.69 8.75
C THR A 23 3.54 -10.15 7.36
N ASP A 24 4.58 -9.86 6.56
CA ASP A 24 4.42 -9.52 5.14
C ASP A 24 3.61 -10.58 4.36
N ALA A 25 3.82 -11.87 4.66
CA ALA A 25 3.09 -12.96 4.04
C ALA A 25 1.59 -12.91 4.38
N ASP A 26 1.22 -12.57 5.61
CA ASP A 26 -0.18 -12.40 6.04
C ASP A 26 -0.86 -11.19 5.38
N ILE A 27 -0.07 -10.22 4.91
CA ILE A 27 -0.57 -9.05 4.19
C ILE A 27 -0.75 -9.34 2.70
N PHE A 28 0.31 -9.81 2.05
CA PHE A 28 0.41 -9.76 0.59
C PHE A 28 -0.03 -11.06 -0.09
N SER A 29 -0.05 -12.18 0.61
CA SER A 29 -0.37 -13.47 -0.01
C SER A 29 -1.75 -13.43 -0.65
N ASP A 30 -1.79 -13.69 -1.96
CA ASP A 30 -3.04 -13.74 -2.73
C ASP A 30 -3.80 -12.40 -2.77
N ARG A 31 -3.15 -11.26 -2.48
CA ARG A 31 -3.80 -9.93 -2.50
C ARG A 31 -2.99 -8.89 -3.25
N TRP A 32 -3.68 -8.06 -4.01
CA TRP A 32 -3.11 -6.84 -4.57
C TRP A 32 -3.12 -5.76 -3.51
N THR A 33 -2.00 -5.07 -3.32
CA THR A 33 -1.84 -4.16 -2.18
C THR A 33 -1.28 -2.82 -2.61
N LEU A 34 -1.99 -1.76 -2.25
CA LEU A 34 -1.50 -0.38 -2.25
C LEU A 34 -0.86 -0.12 -0.90
N LEU A 35 0.47 -0.26 -0.84
CA LEU A 35 1.25 -0.08 0.38
C LEU A 35 1.71 1.37 0.49
N TYR A 36 1.44 2.00 1.63
CA TYR A 36 1.82 3.38 1.90
C TYR A 36 2.37 3.52 3.32
N PHE A 37 3.49 4.22 3.46
CA PHE A 37 4.13 4.48 4.75
C PHE A 37 3.82 5.92 5.18
N GLY A 38 3.49 6.11 6.44
CA GLY A 38 3.11 7.41 6.99
C GLY A 38 2.98 7.40 8.50
N PHE A 39 2.24 8.34 9.08
CA PHE A 39 1.92 8.35 10.51
C PHE A 39 0.60 9.09 10.79
N SER A 40 -0.05 8.77 11.91
CA SER A 40 -1.41 9.27 12.23
C SER A 40 -1.48 10.77 12.51
N LYS A 41 -0.39 11.34 13.03
CA LYS A 41 -0.26 12.77 13.40
C LYS A 41 0.30 13.63 12.26
N CYS A 42 0.39 13.09 11.05
CA CYS A 42 0.83 13.85 9.88
C CYS A 42 -0.19 14.95 9.57
N ALA A 43 0.28 16.20 9.51
CA ALA A 43 -0.59 17.37 9.40
C ALA A 43 -1.49 17.34 8.15
N GLU A 44 -0.93 17.00 6.99
CA GLU A 44 -1.66 17.11 5.71
C GLU A 44 -1.38 15.97 4.71
N VAL A 45 -0.12 15.55 4.55
CA VAL A 45 0.26 14.63 3.46
C VAL A 45 -0.41 13.26 3.61
N CYS A 46 -0.28 12.59 4.75
CA CYS A 46 -0.86 11.26 4.95
C CYS A 46 -2.39 11.26 4.87
N PRO A 47 -3.12 12.19 5.52
CA PRO A 47 -4.57 12.23 5.39
C PRO A 47 -5.07 12.41 3.96
N ASN A 48 -4.36 13.22 3.17
CA ASN A 48 -4.73 13.48 1.78
C ASN A 48 -4.37 12.29 0.87
N THR A 49 -3.25 11.60 1.12
CA THR A 49 -2.89 10.39 0.39
C THR A 49 -3.83 9.22 0.69
N LEU A 50 -4.29 9.06 1.94
CA LEU A 50 -5.29 8.03 2.28
C LEU A 50 -6.65 8.27 1.62
N ARG A 51 -7.09 9.54 1.50
CA ARG A 51 -8.30 9.85 0.71
C ARG A 51 -8.11 9.50 -0.77
N PHE A 52 -6.97 9.86 -1.34
CA PHE A 52 -6.63 9.49 -2.71
C PHE A 52 -6.63 7.96 -2.93
N LEU A 53 -6.10 7.19 -1.97
CA LEU A 53 -6.10 5.73 -2.04
C LEU A 53 -7.53 5.14 -1.97
N ALA A 54 -8.39 5.72 -1.13
CA ALA A 54 -9.81 5.35 -1.10
C ALA A 54 -10.50 5.65 -2.44
N GLU A 55 -10.29 6.85 -2.99
CA GLU A 55 -10.80 7.24 -4.31
C GLU A 55 -10.28 6.32 -5.44
N LEU A 56 -9.01 5.92 -5.37
CA LEU A 56 -8.42 4.99 -6.33
C LEU A 56 -9.05 3.60 -6.22
N MET A 57 -9.30 3.09 -5.01
CA MET A 57 -9.99 1.81 -4.84
C MET A 57 -11.41 1.85 -5.41
N ASP A 58 -12.16 2.94 -5.20
CA ASP A 58 -13.49 3.13 -5.77
C ASP A 58 -13.43 3.17 -7.31
N ALA A 59 -12.46 3.91 -7.88
CA ALA A 59 -12.26 3.97 -9.32
C ALA A 59 -11.92 2.60 -9.92
N CYS A 60 -11.07 1.83 -9.24
CA CYS A 60 -10.77 0.46 -9.64
C CYS A 60 -11.99 -0.46 -9.52
N ASP A 61 -12.85 -0.30 -8.51
CA ASP A 61 -14.09 -1.07 -8.39
C ASP A 61 -15.04 -0.79 -9.56
N VAL A 62 -15.12 0.46 -10.02
CA VAL A 62 -15.93 0.86 -11.20
C VAL A 62 -15.31 0.34 -12.50
N ALA A 63 -14.01 0.49 -12.69
CA ALA A 63 -13.32 0.15 -13.94
C ALA A 63 -13.08 -1.36 -14.12
N TYR A 64 -12.80 -2.06 -13.02
CA TYR A 64 -12.28 -3.44 -13.03
C TYR A 64 -13.16 -4.43 -12.26
N GLY A 65 -14.17 -3.97 -11.52
CA GLY A 65 -15.06 -4.83 -10.75
C GLY A 65 -16.13 -5.56 -11.59
N ASN A 66 -16.81 -6.52 -10.94
CA ASN A 66 -17.86 -7.32 -11.56
C ASN A 66 -19.27 -6.71 -11.41
N THR A 67 -19.40 -5.65 -10.61
CA THR A 67 -20.65 -4.94 -10.36
C THR A 67 -20.67 -3.63 -11.15
N ARG A 68 -21.48 -3.58 -12.21
CA ARG A 68 -21.95 -2.29 -12.74
C ARG A 68 -22.78 -1.65 -11.64
N VAL A 69 -22.28 -0.57 -11.05
CA VAL A 69 -23.11 0.30 -10.22
C VAL A 69 -24.00 1.10 -11.17
N ASP A 70 -25.23 0.63 -11.39
CA ASP A 70 -26.23 1.38 -12.14
C ASP A 70 -26.46 2.73 -11.43
N GLY A 71 -26.02 3.82 -12.05
CA GLY A 71 -26.26 5.19 -11.56
C GLY A 71 -25.24 5.76 -10.58
N ALA A 72 -24.13 5.07 -10.28
CA ALA A 72 -22.98 5.75 -9.66
C ALA A 72 -22.19 6.45 -10.77
N ALA A 73 -22.43 7.75 -10.96
CA ALA A 73 -21.51 8.56 -11.75
C ALA A 73 -20.13 8.49 -11.06
N PRO A 74 -19.06 8.12 -11.79
CA PRO A 74 -17.71 8.23 -11.24
C PRO A 74 -17.48 9.69 -10.83
N PHE A 75 -17.21 9.92 -9.54
CA PHE A 75 -17.09 11.26 -9.01
C PHE A 75 -15.93 12.01 -9.71
N HIS A 76 -16.25 13.20 -10.24
CA HIS A 76 -15.35 14.15 -10.91
C HIS A 76 -14.46 13.56 -12.03
N ILE A 77 -15.07 12.91 -13.01
CA ILE A 77 -14.49 12.89 -14.35
C ILE A 77 -14.67 14.28 -14.98
N ALA A 78 -13.55 14.94 -15.31
CA ALA A 78 -13.54 16.34 -15.75
C ALA A 78 -14.21 16.57 -17.13
N LYS A 79 -14.55 15.51 -17.88
CA LYS A 79 -15.19 15.58 -19.20
C LYS A 79 -16.15 14.42 -19.43
N LYS A 80 -17.32 14.71 -20.00
CA LYS A 80 -18.33 13.71 -20.42
C LYS A 80 -17.80 12.65 -21.38
N GLU A 81 -16.79 13.00 -22.18
CA GLU A 81 -16.16 12.13 -23.17
C GLU A 81 -15.41 10.96 -22.51
N ASP A 82 -14.80 11.20 -21.35
CA ASP A 82 -14.07 10.21 -20.57
C ASP A 82 -15.03 9.25 -19.84
N GLU A 83 -16.22 9.73 -19.46
CA GLU A 83 -17.31 8.94 -18.86
C GLU A 83 -17.91 7.94 -19.86
N GLU A 84 -18.07 8.35 -21.12
CA GLU A 84 -18.58 7.50 -22.20
C GLU A 84 -17.54 6.43 -22.61
N ALA A 85 -16.25 6.77 -22.63
CA ALA A 85 -15.16 5.83 -22.93
C ALA A 85 -14.98 4.74 -21.84
N ILE A 86 -15.13 5.08 -20.55
CA ILE A 86 -15.10 4.12 -19.44
C ILE A 86 -16.34 3.21 -19.48
N ARG A 87 -17.48 3.74 -19.94
CA ARG A 87 -18.74 2.99 -20.05
C ARG A 87 -18.75 2.03 -21.25
N GLU A 88 -18.05 2.36 -22.33
CA GLU A 88 -17.81 1.50 -23.50
C GLU A 88 -16.68 0.47 -23.31
N ALA A 89 -15.78 0.67 -22.35
CA ALA A 89 -14.83 -0.36 -21.95
C ALA A 89 -15.60 -1.63 -21.57
N THR A 90 -15.26 -2.72 -22.25
CA THR A 90 -15.92 -4.02 -22.11
C THR A 90 -15.88 -4.42 -20.64
N ALA A 91 -16.97 -5.03 -20.12
CA ALA A 91 -17.00 -5.50 -18.73
C ALA A 91 -15.69 -6.25 -18.43
N ALA A 92 -15.04 -5.89 -17.31
CA ALA A 92 -13.74 -6.43 -16.96
C ALA A 92 -13.73 -7.96 -17.08
N SER A 93 -12.61 -8.52 -17.54
CA SER A 93 -12.51 -9.98 -17.63
C SER A 93 -12.75 -10.61 -16.25
N PRO A 94 -13.29 -11.84 -16.16
CA PRO A 94 -13.50 -12.50 -14.87
C PRO A 94 -12.22 -12.58 -14.01
N ASP A 95 -11.05 -12.67 -14.66
CA ASP A 95 -9.75 -12.65 -13.99
C ASP A 95 -9.42 -11.26 -13.43
N THR A 96 -9.61 -10.20 -14.22
CA THR A 96 -9.44 -8.81 -13.79
C THR A 96 -10.36 -8.49 -12.60
N ALA A 97 -11.62 -8.91 -12.66
CA ALA A 97 -12.57 -8.74 -11.55
C ALA A 97 -12.18 -9.53 -10.30
N ALA A 98 -11.62 -10.73 -10.45
CA ALA A 98 -11.11 -11.53 -9.34
C ALA A 98 -9.88 -10.88 -8.69
N LYS A 99 -8.98 -10.28 -9.48
CA LYS A 99 -7.84 -9.50 -8.98
C LYS A 99 -8.32 -8.25 -8.23
N GLN A 100 -9.26 -7.51 -8.81
CA GLN A 100 -9.84 -6.31 -8.20
C GLN A 100 -10.53 -6.59 -6.87
N ALA A 101 -11.26 -7.70 -6.76
CA ALA A 101 -11.93 -8.10 -5.51
C ALA A 101 -10.94 -8.34 -4.35
N LYS A 102 -9.64 -8.52 -4.64
CA LYS A 102 -8.58 -8.72 -3.65
C LYS A 102 -7.68 -7.50 -3.45
N LEU A 103 -8.02 -6.36 -4.06
CA LEU A 103 -7.30 -5.10 -3.85
C LEU A 103 -7.53 -4.59 -2.43
N GLN A 104 -6.44 -4.22 -1.76
CA GLN A 104 -6.46 -3.61 -0.43
C GLN A 104 -5.50 -2.42 -0.40
N THR A 105 -5.71 -1.54 0.57
CA THR A 105 -4.74 -0.53 1.00
C THR A 105 -4.15 -0.94 2.35
N VAL A 106 -2.82 -0.85 2.47
CA VAL A 106 -2.10 -1.12 3.71
C VAL A 106 -1.31 0.12 4.08
N PHE A 107 -1.66 0.69 5.23
CA PHE A 107 -0.95 1.81 5.82
C PHE A 107 0.02 1.32 6.88
N VAL A 108 1.31 1.56 6.71
CA VAL A 108 2.35 1.25 7.70
C VAL A 108 2.74 2.54 8.41
N SER A 109 2.53 2.59 9.72
CA SER A 109 3.02 3.71 10.51
C SER A 109 4.53 3.61 10.73
N VAL A 110 5.23 4.71 10.47
CA VAL A 110 6.64 4.89 10.84
C VAL A 110 6.81 5.50 12.23
N ASP A 111 5.71 5.93 12.86
CA ASP A 111 5.69 6.55 14.17
C ASP A 111 5.56 5.53 15.29
N TYR A 112 6.67 4.84 15.57
CA TYR A 112 6.76 3.83 16.63
C TYR A 112 6.60 4.39 18.06
N VAL A 113 6.49 5.71 18.22
CA VAL A 113 6.35 6.38 19.53
C VAL A 113 4.88 6.63 19.85
N ARG A 114 4.10 7.15 18.91
CA ARG A 114 2.70 7.58 19.13
C ARG A 114 1.66 6.61 18.57
N ASP A 115 1.97 5.91 17.48
CA ASP A 115 0.99 5.11 16.75
C ASP A 115 0.89 3.69 17.31
N ALA A 116 0.46 3.56 18.56
CA ALA A 116 0.02 2.27 19.09
C ALA A 116 -1.24 1.77 18.35
N PRO A 117 -1.55 0.45 18.38
CA PRO A 117 -2.70 -0.11 17.66
C PRO A 117 -4.01 0.67 17.78
N PRO A 118 -4.53 1.03 18.98
CA PRO A 118 -5.79 1.77 19.08
C PRO A 118 -5.72 3.20 18.51
N VAL A 119 -4.55 3.84 18.55
CA VAL A 119 -4.35 5.20 18.01
C VAL A 119 -4.40 5.16 16.48
N LEU A 120 -3.64 4.24 15.89
CA LEU A 120 -3.61 4.07 14.44
C LEU A 120 -4.98 3.62 13.91
N ASP A 121 -5.66 2.75 14.65
CA ASP A 121 -6.96 2.23 14.25
C ASP A 121 -8.03 3.31 14.18
N ALA A 122 -8.11 4.16 15.21
CA ALA A 122 -9.01 5.31 15.24
C ALA A 122 -8.72 6.29 14.10
N PHE A 123 -7.44 6.50 13.75
CA PHE A 123 -7.04 7.33 12.62
C PHE A 123 -7.51 6.76 11.27
N LEU A 124 -7.47 5.43 11.10
CA LEU A 124 -7.86 4.76 9.85
C LEU A 124 -9.37 4.58 9.69
N GLN A 125 -10.11 4.54 10.80
CA GLN A 125 -11.56 4.33 10.81
C GLN A 125 -12.31 5.27 9.86
N ARG A 126 -11.96 6.57 9.87
CA ARG A 126 -12.59 7.58 8.99
C ARG A 126 -12.43 7.34 7.48
N TYR A 127 -11.43 6.57 7.06
CA TYR A 127 -11.23 6.19 5.66
C TYR A 127 -11.90 4.85 5.35
N ARG A 128 -11.95 3.94 6.33
CA ARG A 128 -12.68 2.68 6.21
C ARG A 128 -14.18 2.92 6.02
N GLU A 129 -14.73 3.92 6.69
CA GLU A 129 -16.15 4.29 6.62
C GLU A 129 -16.55 4.83 5.23
N THR A 130 -15.60 5.25 4.40
CA THR A 130 -15.87 5.68 3.01
C THR A 130 -15.80 4.54 2.02
N GLN A 131 -15.57 3.30 2.46
CA GLN A 131 -15.42 2.13 1.60
C GLN A 131 -16.56 1.13 1.81
N PRO A 132 -17.04 0.43 0.76
CA PRO A 132 -18.06 -0.60 0.89
C PRO A 132 -17.61 -1.76 1.80
N ASP A 133 -16.33 -2.11 1.73
CA ASP A 133 -15.71 -3.10 2.59
C ASP A 133 -14.60 -2.44 3.44
N PRO A 134 -14.87 -2.14 4.72
CA PRO A 134 -13.90 -1.47 5.59
C PRO A 134 -12.66 -2.34 5.90
N ALA A 135 -12.72 -3.66 5.65
CA ALA A 135 -11.57 -4.55 5.86
C ALA A 135 -10.46 -4.35 4.81
N ARG A 136 -10.74 -3.65 3.69
CA ARG A 136 -9.75 -3.38 2.64
C ARG A 136 -8.71 -2.33 3.02
N ILE A 137 -8.96 -1.50 4.04
CA ILE A 137 -7.94 -0.56 4.56
C ILE A 137 -7.37 -1.13 5.85
N ARG A 138 -6.13 -1.59 5.82
CA ARG A 138 -5.43 -2.19 6.96
C ARG A 138 -4.39 -1.23 7.52
N GLY A 139 -4.14 -1.35 8.83
CA GLY A 139 -3.17 -0.52 9.53
C GLY A 139 -2.11 -1.38 10.20
N LEU A 140 -0.85 -1.05 10.00
CA LEU A 140 0.27 -1.72 10.64
C LEU A 140 1.10 -0.72 11.44
N CYS A 141 1.46 -1.12 12.66
CA CYS A 141 2.30 -0.33 13.56
C CYS A 141 3.22 -1.26 14.36
N GLY A 142 4.16 -0.72 15.13
CA GLY A 142 5.04 -1.56 15.93
C GLY A 142 6.08 -0.77 16.69
N GLY A 143 6.95 -1.51 17.39
CA GLY A 143 8.14 -0.94 18.01
C GLY A 143 9.19 -0.53 16.96
N LYS A 144 10.17 0.26 17.41
CA LYS A 144 11.23 0.84 16.58
C LYS A 144 11.88 -0.16 15.61
N ASP A 145 12.43 -1.26 16.13
CA ASP A 145 13.17 -2.24 15.33
C ASP A 145 12.31 -2.86 14.22
N ALA A 146 11.03 -3.12 14.52
CA ALA A 146 10.08 -3.69 13.57
C ALA A 146 9.73 -2.70 12.45
N VAL A 147 9.50 -1.44 12.82
CA VAL A 147 9.24 -0.34 11.87
C VAL A 147 10.47 -0.07 11.00
N GLU A 148 11.67 0.00 11.58
CA GLU A 148 12.92 0.18 10.84
C GLU A 148 13.17 -0.99 9.87
N GLN A 149 12.89 -2.23 10.28
CA GLN A 149 12.98 -3.39 9.41
C GLN A 149 12.02 -3.29 8.22
N ALA A 150 10.75 -2.96 8.47
CA ALA A 150 9.75 -2.77 7.42
C ALA A 150 10.16 -1.64 6.46
N ALA A 151 10.60 -0.51 6.98
CA ALA A 151 11.08 0.61 6.17
C ALA A 151 12.31 0.23 5.33
N ARG A 152 13.26 -0.51 5.91
CA ARG A 152 14.50 -0.95 5.23
C ARG A 152 14.22 -1.84 4.02
N VAL A 153 13.36 -2.86 4.16
CA VAL A 153 13.07 -3.80 3.05
C VAL A 153 12.31 -3.14 1.90
N TRP A 154 11.58 -2.07 2.19
CA TRP A 154 10.91 -1.22 1.19
C TRP A 154 11.71 0.01 0.77
N ARG A 155 12.91 0.21 1.33
CA ARG A 155 13.76 1.41 1.15
C ARG A 155 13.03 2.73 1.40
N VAL A 156 12.12 2.71 2.35
CA VAL A 156 11.42 3.90 2.84
C VAL A 156 12.38 4.65 3.75
N TYR A 157 12.64 5.91 3.40
CA TYR A 157 13.31 6.84 4.29
C TYR A 157 12.27 7.45 5.24
N PHE A 158 12.64 7.57 6.51
CA PHE A 158 11.98 8.45 7.47
C PHE A 158 13.02 9.03 8.43
N SER A 159 12.82 10.26 8.93
CA SER A 159 13.73 10.84 9.91
C SER A 159 13.61 10.11 11.26
N SER A 160 14.73 9.76 11.89
CA SER A 160 14.72 9.28 13.27
C SER A 160 14.59 10.48 14.22
N MET A 161 13.87 10.28 15.33
CA MET A 161 13.85 11.24 16.43
C MET A 161 14.99 11.03 17.43
N ASP A 162 15.72 9.93 17.27
CA ASP A 162 16.76 9.59 18.20
C ASP A 162 17.97 10.47 17.94
N GLU A 163 18.43 11.11 19.00
CA GLU A 163 19.71 11.80 19.00
C GLU A 163 20.81 10.78 18.68
N THR A 164 21.67 11.11 17.72
CA THR A 164 22.85 10.29 17.46
C THR A 164 23.79 10.33 18.67
N GLU A 165 24.61 9.29 18.83
CA GLU A 165 25.63 9.27 19.88
C GLU A 165 26.52 10.52 19.86
N GLU A 166 26.87 11.00 18.66
CA GLU A 166 27.68 12.20 18.46
C GLU A 166 26.95 13.46 18.93
N GLU A 167 25.67 13.61 18.57
CA GLU A 167 24.84 14.74 19.03
C GLU A 167 24.66 14.72 20.55
N ARG A 168 24.45 13.54 21.14
CA ARG A 168 24.34 13.39 22.60
C ARG A 168 25.62 13.82 23.28
N LEU A 169 26.76 13.31 22.84
CA LEU A 169 28.07 13.65 23.40
C LEU A 169 28.35 15.15 23.25
N ALA A 170 28.01 15.76 22.12
CA ALA A 170 28.17 17.18 21.88
C ALA A 170 27.24 18.04 22.78
N ARG A 171 26.00 17.59 23.01
CA ARG A 171 25.04 18.23 23.91
C ARG A 171 25.52 18.18 25.35
N GLU A 172 25.92 16.99 25.82
CA GLU A 172 26.44 16.76 27.17
C GLU A 172 27.72 17.56 27.42
N ALA A 173 28.63 17.63 26.45
CA ALA A 173 29.85 18.44 26.53
C ALA A 173 29.56 19.96 26.66
N LYS A 174 28.42 20.42 26.14
CA LYS A 174 27.95 21.81 26.28
C LYS A 174 27.10 22.05 27.54
N GLY A 175 26.88 21.01 28.36
CA GLY A 175 26.03 21.09 29.55
C GLY A 175 24.57 21.43 29.23
N VAL A 176 24.11 21.08 28.03
CA VAL A 176 22.71 21.27 27.62
C VAL A 176 21.91 20.07 28.13
N ASP A 177 20.80 20.34 28.81
CA ASP A 177 19.90 19.30 29.30
C ASP A 177 19.38 18.44 28.15
N ALA A 178 19.06 17.17 28.46
CA ALA A 178 18.43 16.30 27.49
C ALA A 178 17.17 16.95 26.88
N PRO A 179 16.91 16.74 25.57
CA PRO A 179 15.71 17.26 24.95
C PRO A 179 14.50 16.79 25.75
N LYS A 180 13.54 17.71 25.90
CA LYS A 180 12.28 17.40 26.59
C LYS A 180 11.62 16.19 25.92
N PRO A 181 10.83 15.40 26.67
CA PRO A 181 10.02 14.35 26.09
C PRO A 181 9.28 14.91 24.89
N ILE A 182 9.40 14.20 23.78
CA ILE A 182 8.76 14.51 22.52
C ILE A 182 7.27 14.76 22.78
N ASP A 183 6.80 15.97 22.46
CA ASP A 183 5.39 16.33 22.60
C ASP A 183 4.59 15.93 21.35
N ASP A 184 3.28 16.17 21.34
CA ASP A 184 2.41 15.75 20.24
C ASP A 184 2.62 16.55 18.93
N THR A 185 3.53 17.52 18.87
CA THR A 185 3.64 18.46 17.73
C THR A 185 4.65 18.07 16.67
N PHE A 186 5.57 17.15 16.96
CA PHE A 186 6.62 16.79 16.01
C PHE A 186 6.06 16.11 14.76
N GLN A 187 6.80 16.25 13.65
CA GLN A 187 6.50 15.66 12.35
C GLN A 187 7.68 14.80 11.90
N PHE A 188 7.38 13.70 11.21
CA PHE A 188 8.39 12.91 10.50
C PHE A 188 8.47 13.37 9.05
N ASP A 189 9.68 13.55 8.55
CA ASP A 189 9.91 13.47 7.11
C ASP A 189 9.85 11.99 6.72
N HIS A 190 9.08 11.63 5.70
CA HIS A 190 9.08 10.28 5.16
C HIS A 190 8.79 10.26 3.66
N SER A 191 9.11 9.15 2.99
CA SER A 191 8.78 8.96 1.58
C SER A 191 7.27 8.95 1.35
N SER A 192 6.80 9.68 0.33
CA SER A 192 5.38 9.77 -0.05
C SER A 192 4.97 8.79 -1.15
N ALA A 193 5.86 7.87 -1.54
CA ALA A 193 5.58 6.89 -2.58
C ALA A 193 4.48 5.89 -2.12
N ILE A 194 3.56 5.61 -3.03
CA ILE A 194 2.59 4.52 -2.94
C ILE A 194 3.18 3.35 -3.73
N TYR A 195 3.30 2.18 -3.11
CA TYR A 195 3.82 0.98 -3.76
C TYR A 195 2.66 0.07 -4.16
N LEU A 196 2.64 -0.36 -5.42
CA LEU A 196 1.77 -1.45 -5.87
C LEU A 196 2.51 -2.77 -5.66
N VAL A 197 1.96 -3.62 -4.80
CA VAL A 197 2.50 -4.94 -4.46
C VAL A 197 1.55 -6.00 -4.99
N GLY A 198 2.10 -6.99 -5.68
CA GLY A 198 1.32 -8.10 -6.21
C GLY A 198 1.08 -9.21 -5.19
N PRO A 199 0.27 -10.22 -5.56
CA PRO A 199 -0.10 -11.34 -4.69
C PRO A 199 1.08 -12.26 -4.31
N ASP A 200 2.22 -12.08 -4.97
CA ASP A 200 3.50 -12.75 -4.67
C ASP A 200 4.37 -11.99 -3.67
N GLY A 201 3.85 -10.90 -3.08
CA GLY A 201 4.58 -10.07 -2.10
C GLY A 201 5.67 -9.20 -2.70
N LYS A 202 5.76 -9.13 -4.04
CA LYS A 202 6.78 -8.35 -4.73
C LYS A 202 6.20 -7.04 -5.24
N MET A 203 7.01 -6.00 -5.16
CA MET A 203 6.71 -4.73 -5.81
C MET A 203 6.52 -4.91 -7.32
N LYS A 204 5.42 -4.36 -7.84
CA LYS A 204 5.07 -4.26 -9.26
C LYS A 204 5.30 -2.85 -9.78
N ASP A 205 4.97 -1.85 -8.98
CA ASP A 205 5.10 -0.45 -9.35
C ASP A 205 5.16 0.48 -8.14
N PHE A 206 5.46 1.76 -8.40
CA PHE A 206 5.17 2.85 -7.47
C PHE A 206 4.64 4.07 -8.21
N PHE A 207 3.91 4.90 -7.48
CA PHE A 207 3.43 6.19 -7.96
C PHE A 207 3.25 7.16 -6.78
N PHE A 208 2.98 8.41 -7.13
CA PHE A 208 2.71 9.47 -6.17
C PHE A 208 1.30 10.01 -6.41
N ARG A 209 0.66 10.50 -5.36
CA ARG A 209 -0.65 11.15 -5.46
C ARG A 209 -0.64 12.28 -6.49
N GLU A 210 0.46 13.02 -6.58
CA GLU A 210 0.66 14.15 -7.49
C GLU A 210 0.56 13.76 -8.98
N MET A 211 0.70 12.47 -9.31
CA MET A 211 0.52 11.97 -10.67
C MET A 211 -0.96 11.94 -11.10
N GLY A 212 -1.89 12.03 -10.16
CA GLY A 212 -3.33 12.09 -10.40
C GLY A 212 -4.01 10.72 -10.47
N LEU A 213 -5.33 10.73 -10.27
CA LEU A 213 -6.16 9.53 -10.12
C LEU A 213 -6.15 8.65 -11.38
N GLN A 214 -6.35 9.25 -12.55
CA GLN A 214 -6.37 8.51 -13.82
C GLN A 214 -5.04 7.79 -14.08
N ASN A 215 -3.91 8.45 -13.81
CA ASN A 215 -2.61 7.83 -14.03
C ASN A 215 -2.40 6.63 -13.08
N ALA A 216 -2.80 6.76 -11.82
CA ALA A 216 -2.71 5.66 -10.87
C ALA A 216 -3.63 4.49 -11.28
N LEU A 217 -4.86 4.77 -11.74
CA LEU A 217 -5.80 3.78 -12.25
C LEU A 217 -5.22 3.00 -13.44
N ASP A 218 -4.71 3.73 -14.45
CA ASP A 218 -4.12 3.12 -15.66
C ASP A 218 -2.94 2.21 -15.29
N ARG A 219 -2.10 2.63 -14.34
CA ARG A 219 -0.97 1.82 -13.85
C ARG A 219 -1.45 0.53 -13.18
N VAL A 220 -2.50 0.58 -12.37
CA VAL A 220 -3.10 -0.64 -11.78
C VAL A 220 -3.59 -1.57 -12.89
N GLY A 221 -4.33 -1.04 -13.88
CA GLY A 221 -4.85 -1.81 -15.01
C GLY A 221 -3.76 -2.53 -15.81
N VAL A 222 -2.65 -1.85 -16.11
CA VAL A 222 -1.49 -2.44 -16.80
C VAL A 222 -0.95 -3.68 -16.10
N HIS A 223 -0.98 -3.71 -14.76
CA HIS A 223 -0.53 -4.87 -13.99
C HIS A 223 -1.61 -5.94 -13.83
N TYR A 224 -2.89 -5.57 -13.85
CA TYR A 224 -3.99 -6.55 -13.91
C TYR A 224 -4.00 -7.31 -15.23
N ASP A 225 -3.78 -6.63 -16.35
CA ASP A 225 -3.73 -7.24 -17.69
C ASP A 225 -2.42 -8.00 -17.95
N ASP A 226 -1.50 -8.01 -16.98
CA ASP A 226 -0.22 -8.67 -17.05
C ASP A 226 0.62 -8.32 -18.29
N VAL A 227 0.52 -7.06 -18.74
CA VAL A 227 1.14 -6.57 -19.99
C VAL A 227 2.65 -6.89 -20.07
N TYR A 228 3.29 -6.97 -18.91
CA TYR A 228 4.73 -7.21 -18.78
C TYR A 228 5.11 -8.58 -18.19
N GLY A 229 4.15 -9.48 -17.90
CA GLY A 229 4.41 -10.79 -17.30
C GLY A 229 4.85 -10.74 -15.83
N PHE A 230 4.33 -9.77 -15.06
CA PHE A 230 4.62 -9.57 -13.63
C PHE A 230 3.49 -10.04 -12.70
N SER A 231 2.37 -10.61 -13.17
CA SER A 231 1.17 -10.85 -12.34
C SER A 231 1.38 -11.73 -11.10
N ASP A 232 2.03 -12.89 -11.24
CA ASP A 232 2.39 -13.76 -10.13
C ASP A 232 3.64 -14.59 -10.46
N THR A 233 4.78 -14.25 -9.85
CA THR A 233 6.04 -14.96 -10.13
C THR A 233 6.15 -16.32 -9.42
N ARG A 234 5.11 -16.75 -8.69
CA ARG A 234 5.06 -18.07 -8.04
C ARG A 234 4.68 -19.18 -9.01
N THR A 235 3.83 -18.88 -9.99
CA THR A 235 3.47 -19.81 -11.06
C THR A 235 4.56 -19.77 -12.13
N LYS A 236 5.35 -20.83 -12.25
CA LYS A 236 6.22 -21.01 -13.42
C LYS A 236 5.36 -21.49 -14.60
N PRO A 237 5.73 -21.16 -15.86
CA PRO A 237 5.09 -21.72 -17.05
C PRO A 237 5.17 -23.26 -17.16
N ASP A 238 5.99 -23.92 -16.34
CA ASP A 238 6.27 -25.36 -16.43
C ASP A 238 5.37 -26.25 -15.55
N ASP A 239 4.41 -25.67 -14.81
CA ASP A 239 3.50 -26.44 -13.93
C ASP A 239 2.23 -26.94 -14.63
N GLU A 240 2.08 -26.73 -15.94
CA GLU A 240 1.10 -27.49 -16.73
C GLU A 240 1.61 -28.91 -16.98
N ALA A 241 1.08 -29.85 -16.21
CA ALA A 241 1.32 -31.28 -16.39
C ALA A 241 1.13 -31.69 -17.88
N PRO A 242 2.07 -32.42 -18.49
CA PRO A 242 1.94 -32.79 -19.89
C PRO A 242 0.71 -33.67 -20.08
N ALA A 243 -0.19 -33.22 -20.94
CA ALA A 243 -1.33 -34.00 -21.40
C ALA A 243 -0.85 -35.39 -21.85
N ALA A 244 -1.49 -36.42 -21.32
CA ALA A 244 -1.22 -37.81 -21.65
C ALA A 244 -1.49 -38.03 -23.15
N GLY A 245 -0.43 -37.94 -23.96
CA GLY A 245 -0.44 -38.22 -25.39
C GLY A 245 -0.66 -39.70 -25.63
N GLY A 246 -1.86 -40.04 -26.10
CA GLY A 246 -2.25 -41.39 -26.50
C GLY A 246 -1.38 -41.95 -27.62
N GLN A 247 -1.03 -43.23 -27.48
CA GLN A 247 -0.49 -44.06 -28.55
C GLN A 247 -1.49 -44.16 -29.70
N VAL A 248 -1.05 -43.87 -30.93
CA VAL A 248 -1.68 -44.43 -32.12
C VAL A 248 -0.60 -44.89 -33.10
N LYS A 249 -0.49 -46.23 -33.13
CA LYS A 249 -0.06 -47.16 -34.19
C LYS A 249 1.19 -46.89 -35.01
#